data_AF-A0A7Y8LAV4-F1
#
_entry.id   AF-A0A7Y8LAV4-F1
#
_cell.length_a   1.000
_cell.length_b   1.000
_cell.length_c   1.000
_cell.angle_alpha   90.00
_cell.angle_beta   90.00
_cell.angle_gamma   90.00
#
_symmetry.space_group_name_H-M   'P 1'
#
loop_
_entity.id
_entity.type
_entity.pdbx_description
1 polymer ?
#
loop_
_entity_poly.entity_id
_entity_poly.type
_entity_poly.pdbx_seq_one_letter_code
_entity_poly.pdbx_strand_id
1 'polypeptide(L)'
;ATKKIREFDRKSMIIAVTALDDKESKNQMIRYGAEDYIVKPIDSSIFLKRVQTYFELCDLRKQGHTVHESKNLFSSNIFPKIETYIIHDKSSLAYFWESVLTDDKKSSDDLNEIVRLIYAFSSYLLKNNQSQEIYIEQNEENIYITQTVTDFIKSSAIKNIILKHNPNARYILQNNKLSFMLKKVVSAKPKEIVIDENLDEETKKCLRMNHKDKITAEDFIEKTPLDLIDKIENLEHKEDIIDKAISIFEKEATVENLKVISLKLREYNEVIYTLNEFDHLSFAINSLCEFLDDLTEDKLTENNLKKLTFLISSILNDLSSWRKTIFITQETQDIHYLDSSLLSSCLQIEMIFKEESANDEDEIELF
;
A
#
# COMPACT_ATOMS: atom_id res chain seq x y z
N ALA A 1 -9.77 22.38 14.38
CA ALA A 1 -10.87 21.89 15.23
C ALA A 1 -11.46 20.59 14.69
N THR A 2 -11.99 20.58 13.46
CA THR A 2 -12.59 19.40 12.79
C THR A 2 -11.75 18.13 12.90
N LYS A 3 -10.45 18.21 12.56
CA LYS A 3 -9.51 17.07 12.67
C LYS A 3 -9.47 16.47 14.08
N LYS A 4 -9.34 17.31 15.11
CA LYS A 4 -9.34 16.90 16.53
C LYS A 4 -10.65 16.27 16.98
N ILE A 5 -11.79 16.77 16.49
CA ILE A 5 -13.11 16.19 16.81
C ILE A 5 -13.21 14.79 16.19
N ARG A 6 -12.77 14.61 14.93
CA ARG A 6 -12.75 13.30 14.27
C ARG A 6 -11.78 12.29 14.89
N GLU A 7 -10.68 12.77 15.48
CA GLU A 7 -9.74 11.93 16.22
C GLU A 7 -10.39 11.32 17.47
N PHE A 8 -11.28 12.05 18.14
CA PHE A 8 -11.96 11.61 19.37
C PHE A 8 -13.32 10.93 19.12
N ASP A 9 -14.09 11.40 18.13
CA ASP A 9 -15.42 10.87 17.81
C ASP A 9 -15.64 10.81 16.29
N ARG A 10 -15.64 9.58 15.76
CA ARG A 10 -15.86 9.31 14.34
C ARG A 10 -17.32 9.30 13.93
N LYS A 11 -18.27 9.22 14.87
CA LYS A 11 -19.70 9.06 14.58
C LYS A 11 -20.45 10.41 14.57
N SER A 12 -19.93 11.40 15.29
CA SER A 12 -20.47 12.76 15.30
C SER A 12 -20.55 13.38 13.90
N MET A 13 -21.68 14.01 13.59
CA MET A 13 -21.83 14.81 12.39
C MET A 13 -21.18 16.18 12.59
N ILE A 14 -20.21 16.52 11.73
CA ILE A 14 -19.46 17.77 11.84
C ILE A 14 -19.78 18.65 10.64
N ILE A 15 -20.34 19.82 10.92
CA ILE A 15 -20.66 20.84 9.91
C ILE A 15 -19.78 22.06 10.15
N ALA A 16 -18.98 22.45 9.16
CA ALA A 16 -18.09 23.58 9.30
C ALA A 16 -18.80 24.90 8.95
N VAL A 17 -18.66 25.94 9.76
CA VAL A 17 -19.23 27.27 9.45
C VAL A 17 -18.11 28.23 9.07
N THR A 18 -18.19 28.81 7.87
CA THR A 18 -17.12 29.63 7.29
C THR A 18 -17.62 31.01 6.88
N ALA A 19 -16.77 32.03 7.04
CA ALA A 19 -16.97 33.35 6.45
C ALA A 19 -16.35 33.46 5.04
N LEU A 20 -15.50 32.48 4.68
CA LEU A 20 -14.82 32.40 3.40
C LEU A 20 -15.65 31.52 2.46
N ASP A 21 -16.06 32.11 1.34
CA ASP A 21 -16.81 31.42 0.28
C ASP A 21 -15.89 30.81 -0.80
N ASP A 22 -14.58 30.89 -0.59
CA ASP A 22 -13.59 30.35 -1.53
C ASP A 22 -13.57 28.81 -1.51
N LYS A 23 -13.26 28.24 -2.68
CA LYS A 23 -13.29 26.79 -2.93
C LYS A 23 -12.21 26.04 -2.13
N GLU A 24 -11.09 26.69 -1.85
CA GLU A 24 -9.94 26.07 -1.19
C GLU A 24 -10.24 25.81 0.29
N SER A 25 -10.77 26.82 0.99
CA SER A 25 -11.22 26.72 2.37
C SER A 25 -12.29 25.63 2.54
N LYS A 26 -13.28 25.59 1.63
CA LYS A 26 -14.33 24.56 1.61
C LYS A 26 -13.76 23.15 1.48
N ASN A 27 -12.85 22.95 0.53
CA ASN A 27 -12.21 21.65 0.32
C ASN A 27 -11.34 21.23 1.52
N GLN A 28 -10.64 22.17 2.16
CA GLN A 28 -9.87 21.88 3.37
C GLN A 28 -10.77 21.44 4.53
N MET A 29 -11.92 22.09 4.74
CA MET A 29 -12.86 21.73 5.80
C MET A 29 -13.41 20.30 5.62
N ILE A 30 -13.76 19.92 4.39
CA ILE A 30 -14.19 18.55 4.08
C ILE A 30 -13.04 17.55 4.27
N ARG A 31 -11.82 17.87 3.81
CA ARG A 31 -10.63 17.02 4.00
C ARG A 31 -10.31 16.77 5.47
N TYR A 32 -10.57 17.74 6.35
CA TYR A 32 -10.40 17.56 7.80
C TYR A 32 -11.55 16.79 8.48
N GLY A 33 -12.52 16.30 7.70
CA GLY A 33 -13.58 15.41 8.15
C GLY A 33 -14.90 16.11 8.49
N ALA A 34 -15.12 17.34 8.01
CA ALA A 34 -16.46 17.92 7.98
C ALA A 34 -17.30 17.20 6.91
N GLU A 35 -18.57 16.95 7.21
CA GLU A 35 -19.51 16.29 6.28
C GLU A 35 -20.23 17.30 5.37
N ASP A 36 -20.36 18.55 5.83
CA ASP A 36 -20.79 19.69 5.01
C ASP A 36 -20.20 20.99 5.59
N TYR A 37 -20.42 22.10 4.90
CA TYR A 37 -20.09 23.44 5.35
C TYR A 37 -21.23 24.44 5.11
N ILE A 38 -21.29 25.50 5.92
CA ILE A 38 -22.26 26.58 5.82
C ILE A 38 -21.52 27.91 5.75
N VAL A 39 -21.78 28.67 4.69
CA VAL A 39 -21.17 29.97 4.45
C VAL A 39 -21.99 31.07 5.13
N LYS A 40 -21.32 32.03 5.77
CA LYS A 40 -21.95 33.22 6.33
C LYS A 40 -22.14 34.30 5.25
N PRO A 41 -23.23 35.09 5.30
CA PRO A 41 -24.31 35.05 6.28
C PRO A 41 -25.24 33.85 6.07
N ILE A 42 -25.76 33.30 7.17
CA ILE A 42 -26.58 32.08 7.13
C ILE A 42 -28.00 32.43 6.70
N ASP A 43 -28.43 31.86 5.58
CA ASP A 43 -29.84 31.84 5.20
C ASP A 43 -30.60 30.83 6.09
N SER A 44 -31.58 31.32 6.84
CA SER A 44 -32.34 30.51 7.79
C SER A 44 -33.15 29.39 7.12
N SER A 45 -33.67 29.61 5.92
CA SER A 45 -34.46 28.63 5.18
C SER A 45 -33.60 27.47 4.66
N ILE A 46 -32.39 27.79 4.18
CA ILE A 46 -31.41 26.80 3.72
C ILE A 46 -30.83 26.04 4.91
N PHE A 47 -30.50 26.76 5.99
CA PHE A 47 -29.98 26.18 7.22
C PHE A 47 -30.91 25.13 7.80
N LEU A 48 -32.21 25.43 7.92
CA LEU A 48 -33.21 24.51 8.48
C LEU A 48 -33.33 23.23 7.65
N LYS A 49 -33.37 23.33 6.32
CA LYS A 49 -33.42 22.16 5.43
C LYS A 49 -32.18 21.27 5.56
N ARG A 50 -31.00 21.89 5.62
CA ARG A 50 -29.74 21.17 5.80
C ARG A 50 -29.66 20.47 7.15
N VAL A 51 -30.02 21.17 8.23
CA VAL A 51 -30.06 20.59 9.58
C VAL A 51 -31.06 19.45 9.70
N GLN A 52 -32.21 19.53 9.03
CA GLN A 52 -33.16 18.42 8.99
C GLN A 52 -32.57 17.18 8.30
N THR A 53 -31.88 17.38 7.18
CA THR A 53 -31.16 16.30 6.46
C THR A 53 -30.10 15.66 7.35
N TYR A 54 -29.38 16.47 8.13
CA TYR A 54 -28.37 16.01 9.08
C TYR A 54 -28.94 15.12 10.18
N PHE A 55 -30.07 15.53 10.78
CA PHE A 55 -30.76 14.71 11.77
C PHE A 55 -31.24 13.38 11.19
N GLU A 56 -31.82 13.39 9.98
CA GLU A 56 -32.24 12.17 9.29
C GLU A 56 -31.06 11.22 9.06
N LEU A 57 -29.92 11.73 8.56
CA LEU A 57 -28.70 10.93 8.38
C LEU A 57 -28.17 10.37 9.71
N CYS A 58 -28.24 11.15 10.80
CA CYS A 58 -27.84 10.70 12.13
C CYS A 58 -28.77 9.60 12.67
N ASP A 59 -30.07 9.68 12.39
CA ASP A 59 -31.04 8.68 12.83
C ASP A 59 -30.95 7.40 12.00
N LEU A 60 -30.73 7.51 10.69
CA LEU A 60 -30.45 6.36 9.82
C LEU A 60 -29.17 5.62 10.25
N ARG A 61 -28.12 6.34 10.66
CA ARG A 61 -26.90 5.74 11.24
C ARG A 61 -27.18 4.93 12.51
N LYS A 62 -28.19 5.29 13.31
CA LYS A 62 -28.57 4.58 14.54
C LYS A 62 -29.44 3.36 14.26
N GLN A 63 -30.21 3.36 13.18
CA GLN A 63 -31.21 2.33 12.90
C GLN A 63 -30.61 1.03 12.35
N GLY A 64 -29.38 1.04 11.83
CA GLY A 64 -28.74 -0.15 11.25
C GLY A 64 -29.42 -0.60 9.95
N HIS A 65 -28.65 -1.11 9.01
CA HIS A 65 -29.17 -1.54 7.70
C HIS A 65 -29.83 -2.92 7.80
N THR A 66 -30.98 -3.11 7.13
CA THR A 66 -31.65 -4.41 6.98
C THR A 66 -31.47 -5.00 5.57
N VAL A 67 -31.28 -6.33 5.57
CA VAL A 67 -31.42 -7.32 4.47
C VAL A 67 -30.26 -7.45 3.45
N HIS A 68 -29.17 -8.11 3.85
CA HIS A 68 -28.38 -8.99 2.96
C HIS A 68 -27.88 -10.19 3.77
N GLU A 69 -28.08 -11.42 3.30
CA GLU A 69 -27.42 -12.59 3.91
C GLU A 69 -25.90 -12.46 3.73
N SER A 70 -25.15 -12.71 4.81
CA SER A 70 -23.68 -12.71 4.77
C SER A 70 -23.15 -13.73 3.77
N LYS A 71 -22.09 -13.37 3.05
CA LYS A 71 -21.46 -14.29 2.08
C LYS A 71 -20.38 -15.15 2.72
N ASN A 72 -19.72 -14.65 3.76
CA ASN A 72 -18.71 -15.34 4.55
C ASN A 72 -19.29 -16.43 5.45
N LEU A 73 -18.46 -17.43 5.74
CA LEU A 73 -18.82 -18.58 6.57
C LEU A 73 -18.60 -18.37 8.08
N PHE A 74 -18.10 -17.21 8.51
CA PHE A 74 -17.74 -16.94 9.90
C PHE A 74 -18.85 -16.30 10.73
N SER A 75 -19.69 -15.49 10.09
CA SER A 75 -20.73 -14.73 10.78
C SER A 75 -21.99 -14.65 9.93
N SER A 76 -23.14 -14.61 10.60
CA SER A 76 -24.43 -14.21 10.00
C SER A 76 -24.63 -12.69 10.01
N ASN A 77 -23.58 -11.93 10.37
CA ASN A 77 -23.64 -10.47 10.45
C ASN A 77 -23.80 -9.88 9.06
N ILE A 78 -24.68 -8.89 8.94
CA ILE A 78 -24.96 -8.21 7.67
C ILE A 78 -23.95 -7.07 7.52
N PHE A 79 -23.21 -7.06 6.41
CA PHE A 79 -22.22 -6.03 6.12
C PHE A 79 -22.80 -4.96 5.17
N PRO A 80 -22.61 -3.66 5.46
CA PRO A 80 -23.19 -2.57 4.66
C PRO A 80 -22.59 -2.43 3.27
N LYS A 81 -21.42 -3.03 3.02
CA LYS A 81 -20.76 -3.10 1.71
C LYS A 81 -20.24 -4.51 1.49
N ILE A 82 -20.60 -5.09 0.36
CA ILE A 82 -20.05 -6.34 -0.15
C ILE A 82 -19.41 -6.02 -1.50
N GLU A 83 -18.11 -6.25 -1.64
CA GLU A 83 -17.45 -6.19 -2.94
C GLU A 83 -17.50 -7.57 -3.58
N THR A 84 -17.85 -7.63 -4.86
CA THR A 84 -17.96 -8.88 -5.61
C THR A 84 -17.07 -8.80 -6.84
N TYR A 85 -16.18 -9.77 -6.99
CA TYR A 85 -15.31 -9.93 -8.14
C TYR A 85 -15.72 -11.20 -8.89
N ILE A 86 -16.14 -11.03 -10.15
CA ILE A 86 -16.54 -12.14 -11.02
C ILE A 86 -15.32 -12.52 -11.86
N ILE A 87 -14.73 -13.66 -11.53
CA ILE A 87 -13.50 -14.11 -12.15
C ILE A 87 -13.82 -15.13 -13.24
N HIS A 88 -13.64 -14.72 -14.48
CA HIS A 88 -13.92 -15.52 -15.67
C HIS A 88 -12.70 -15.67 -16.58
N ASP A 89 -11.65 -14.87 -16.36
CA ASP A 89 -10.40 -14.91 -17.09
C ASP A 89 -9.22 -14.41 -16.22
N LYS A 90 -8.02 -14.37 -16.79
CA LYS A 90 -6.83 -13.88 -16.07
C LYS A 90 -6.88 -12.38 -15.78
N SER A 91 -7.53 -11.59 -16.63
CA SER A 91 -7.60 -10.14 -16.50
C SER A 91 -8.47 -9.74 -15.31
N SER A 92 -9.64 -10.37 -15.16
CA SER A 92 -10.51 -10.22 -13.98
C SER A 92 -9.83 -10.69 -12.70
N LEU A 93 -8.98 -11.72 -12.76
CA LEU A 93 -8.18 -12.16 -11.63
C LEU A 93 -7.06 -11.17 -11.26
N ALA A 94 -6.39 -10.56 -12.24
CA ALA A 94 -5.38 -9.52 -12.03
C ALA A 94 -6.02 -8.26 -11.43
N TYR A 95 -7.17 -7.84 -11.94
CA TYR A 95 -7.93 -6.71 -11.39
C TYR A 95 -8.31 -6.94 -9.91
N PHE A 96 -8.76 -8.15 -9.55
CA PHE A 96 -8.99 -8.50 -8.14
C PHE A 96 -7.73 -8.32 -7.30
N TRP A 97 -6.59 -8.82 -7.78
CA TRP A 97 -5.32 -8.73 -7.06
C TRP A 97 -4.92 -7.27 -6.79
N GLU A 98 -4.88 -6.46 -7.84
CA GLU A 98 -4.50 -5.04 -7.76
C GLU A 98 -5.47 -4.28 -6.85
N SER A 99 -6.77 -4.38 -7.14
CA SER A 99 -7.81 -3.63 -6.41
C SER A 99 -7.88 -3.95 -4.92
N VAL A 100 -7.45 -5.15 -4.49
CA VAL A 100 -7.50 -5.53 -3.07
C VAL A 100 -6.24 -5.08 -2.34
N LEU A 101 -5.07 -5.16 -2.98
CA LEU A 101 -3.81 -4.81 -2.35
C LEU A 101 -3.53 -3.31 -2.34
N THR A 102 -4.12 -2.54 -3.24
CA THR A 102 -3.98 -1.07 -3.28
C THR A 102 -5.01 -0.33 -2.42
N ASP A 103 -5.93 -1.04 -1.75
CA ASP A 103 -6.95 -0.40 -0.91
C ASP A 103 -6.46 -0.29 0.54
N ASP A 104 -5.97 0.88 0.92
CA ASP A 104 -5.49 1.19 2.28
C ASP A 104 -6.51 0.85 3.39
N LYS A 105 -7.80 0.78 3.06
CA LYS A 105 -8.86 0.44 4.02
C LYS A 105 -8.89 -1.05 4.37
N LYS A 106 -8.13 -1.88 3.64
CA LYS A 106 -8.08 -3.35 3.77
C LYS A 106 -6.78 -3.85 4.42
N SER A 107 -6.11 -3.04 5.24
CA SER A 107 -4.86 -3.42 5.89
C SER A 107 -5.01 -4.61 6.87
N SER A 108 -4.29 -5.69 6.61
CA SER A 108 -4.09 -6.85 7.49
C SER A 108 -2.72 -7.45 7.23
N ASP A 109 -2.03 -7.92 8.28
CA ASP A 109 -0.70 -8.54 8.15
C ASP A 109 -0.72 -9.78 7.23
N ASP A 110 -1.85 -10.49 7.19
CA ASP A 110 -2.04 -11.69 6.36
C ASP A 110 -2.61 -11.40 4.96
N LEU A 111 -2.90 -10.14 4.62
CA LEU A 111 -3.67 -9.82 3.40
C LEU A 111 -2.98 -10.34 2.14
N ASN A 112 -1.67 -10.10 2.02
CA ASN A 112 -0.89 -10.51 0.85
C ASN A 112 -0.88 -12.04 0.69
N GLU A 113 -0.69 -12.77 1.78
CA GLU A 113 -0.64 -14.22 1.83
C GLU A 113 -1.99 -14.83 1.45
N ILE A 114 -3.10 -14.26 1.95
CA ILE A 114 -4.43 -14.72 1.59
C ILE A 114 -4.78 -14.39 0.13
N VAL A 115 -4.44 -13.20 -0.35
CA VAL A 115 -4.65 -12.83 -1.76
C VAL A 115 -3.84 -13.75 -2.68
N ARG A 116 -2.60 -14.10 -2.32
CA ARG A 116 -1.77 -15.12 -3.00
C ARG A 116 -2.44 -16.48 -3.07
N LEU A 117 -2.99 -16.96 -1.95
CA LEU A 117 -3.69 -18.24 -1.90
C LEU A 117 -4.93 -18.24 -2.80
N ILE A 118 -5.75 -17.19 -2.72
CA ILE A 118 -6.95 -17.04 -3.54
C ILE A 118 -6.59 -16.95 -5.03
N TYR A 119 -5.53 -16.23 -5.37
CA TYR A 119 -5.03 -16.14 -6.74
C TYR A 119 -4.58 -17.51 -7.27
N ALA A 120 -3.85 -18.28 -6.46
CA ALA A 120 -3.40 -19.62 -6.84
C ALA A 120 -4.58 -20.57 -7.09
N PHE A 121 -5.58 -20.57 -6.20
CA PHE A 121 -6.79 -21.38 -6.38
C PHE A 121 -7.61 -20.93 -7.57
N SER A 122 -7.80 -19.61 -7.75
CA SER A 122 -8.52 -19.05 -8.91
C SER A 122 -7.82 -19.37 -10.23
N SER A 123 -6.49 -19.28 -10.27
CA SER A 123 -5.69 -19.63 -11.44
C SER A 123 -5.85 -21.11 -11.81
N TYR A 124 -5.92 -22.01 -10.81
CA TYR A 124 -6.20 -23.42 -11.04
C TYR A 124 -7.62 -23.63 -11.58
N LEU A 125 -8.63 -22.97 -11.01
CA LEU A 125 -10.02 -23.07 -11.47
C LEU A 125 -10.19 -22.58 -12.92
N LEU A 126 -9.60 -21.43 -13.26
CA LEU A 126 -9.61 -20.88 -14.62
C LEU A 126 -8.95 -21.83 -15.63
N LYS A 127 -7.83 -22.48 -15.27
CA LYS A 127 -7.19 -23.50 -16.13
C LYS A 127 -8.10 -24.70 -16.41
N ASN A 128 -9.07 -24.96 -15.54
CA ASN A 128 -10.08 -26.01 -15.70
C ASN A 128 -11.42 -25.46 -16.21
N ASN A 129 -11.41 -24.28 -16.84
CA ASN A 129 -12.59 -23.60 -17.40
C ASN A 129 -13.71 -23.38 -16.38
N GLN A 130 -13.34 -23.16 -15.12
CA GLN A 130 -14.29 -22.80 -14.07
C GLN A 130 -14.24 -21.30 -13.83
N SER A 131 -15.42 -20.67 -13.80
CA SER A 131 -15.59 -19.30 -13.33
C SER A 131 -15.98 -19.31 -11.86
N GLN A 132 -15.61 -18.27 -11.14
CA GLN A 132 -15.83 -18.17 -9.70
C GLN A 132 -16.12 -16.73 -9.29
N GLU A 133 -16.72 -16.58 -8.12
CA GLU A 133 -16.92 -15.30 -7.46
C GLU A 133 -16.03 -15.21 -6.23
N ILE A 134 -15.50 -14.02 -6.00
CA ILE A 134 -14.80 -13.66 -4.76
C ILE A 134 -15.59 -12.52 -4.12
N TYR A 135 -16.00 -12.72 -2.87
CA TYR A 135 -16.68 -11.72 -2.07
C TYR A 135 -15.74 -11.16 -1.01
N ILE A 136 -15.78 -9.84 -0.81
CA ILE A 136 -15.10 -9.18 0.30
C ILE A 136 -16.13 -8.47 1.16
N GLU A 137 -16.16 -8.85 2.43
CA GLU A 137 -16.99 -8.25 3.48
C GLU A 137 -16.07 -7.72 4.58
N GLN A 138 -16.47 -6.66 5.27
CA GLN A 138 -15.62 -6.07 6.31
C GLN A 138 -16.42 -5.37 7.40
N ASN A 139 -15.97 -5.52 8.65
CA ASN A 139 -16.42 -4.71 9.78
C ASN A 139 -15.25 -3.87 10.34
N GLU A 140 -15.41 -3.33 11.55
CA GLU A 140 -14.38 -2.53 12.22
C GLU A 140 -13.13 -3.35 12.56
N GLU A 141 -13.27 -4.66 12.79
CA GLU A 141 -12.20 -5.50 13.33
C GLU A 141 -11.61 -6.50 12.32
N ASN A 142 -12.38 -6.90 11.30
CA ASN A 142 -12.06 -8.02 10.44
C ASN A 142 -12.38 -7.75 8.97
N ILE A 143 -11.61 -8.38 8.10
CA ILE A 143 -11.86 -8.53 6.65
C ILE A 143 -12.17 -10.00 6.41
N TYR A 144 -13.24 -10.25 5.67
CA TYR A 144 -13.63 -11.59 5.25
C TYR A 144 -13.50 -11.67 3.74
N ILE A 145 -12.70 -12.62 3.26
CA ILE A 145 -12.56 -12.89 1.83
C ILE A 145 -13.09 -14.28 1.57
N THR A 146 -14.13 -14.38 0.74
CA THR A 146 -14.82 -15.65 0.45
C THR A 146 -14.76 -15.95 -1.03
N GLN A 147 -14.08 -17.03 -1.37
CA GLN A 147 -14.07 -17.58 -2.72
C GLN A 147 -15.11 -18.69 -2.85
N THR A 148 -15.92 -18.66 -3.90
CA THR A 148 -16.74 -19.82 -4.28
C THR A 148 -15.85 -20.88 -4.91
N VAL A 149 -15.67 -21.98 -4.21
CA VAL A 149 -14.92 -23.14 -4.69
C VAL A 149 -15.93 -24.15 -5.21
N THR A 150 -16.11 -24.22 -6.52
CA THR A 150 -16.79 -25.36 -7.15
C THR A 150 -15.95 -26.62 -6.88
N ASP A 151 -16.55 -27.81 -6.74
CA ASP A 151 -15.99 -29.10 -6.23
C ASP A 151 -14.69 -29.65 -6.88
N PHE A 152 -13.99 -28.86 -7.69
CA PHE A 152 -12.84 -29.23 -8.51
C PHE A 152 -11.52 -29.37 -7.74
N ILE A 153 -11.40 -28.77 -6.56
CA ILE A 153 -10.21 -28.93 -5.71
C ILE A 153 -10.59 -29.75 -4.48
N LYS A 154 -9.91 -30.89 -4.31
CA LYS A 154 -10.10 -31.72 -3.11
C LYS A 154 -9.83 -30.91 -1.85
N SER A 155 -10.75 -30.96 -0.88
CA SER A 155 -10.64 -30.22 0.37
C SER A 155 -9.33 -30.49 1.12
N SER A 156 -8.80 -31.72 1.07
CA SER A 156 -7.50 -32.05 1.66
C SER A 156 -6.33 -31.33 1.01
N ALA A 157 -6.37 -31.12 -0.32
CA ALA A 157 -5.34 -30.38 -1.04
C ALA A 157 -5.39 -28.88 -0.66
N ILE A 158 -6.59 -28.30 -0.57
CA ILE A 158 -6.77 -26.91 -0.11
C ILE A 158 -6.16 -26.74 1.28
N LYS A 159 -6.53 -27.61 2.23
CA LYS A 159 -6.01 -27.56 3.61
C LYS A 159 -4.49 -27.65 3.65
N ASN A 160 -3.89 -28.59 2.90
CA ASN A 160 -2.44 -28.76 2.86
C ASN A 160 -1.71 -27.55 2.27
N ILE A 161 -2.26 -26.92 1.22
CA ILE A 161 -1.68 -25.73 0.60
C ILE A 161 -1.75 -24.55 1.56
N ILE A 162 -2.90 -24.33 2.22
CA ILE A 162 -3.04 -23.27 3.22
C ILE A 162 -2.03 -23.51 4.36
N LEU A 163 -1.99 -24.72 4.94
CA LEU A 163 -1.06 -25.04 6.03
C LEU A 163 0.42 -24.84 5.65
N LYS A 164 0.78 -25.10 4.39
CA LYS A 164 2.15 -24.92 3.90
C LYS A 164 2.54 -23.45 3.75
N HIS A 165 1.62 -22.60 3.31
CA HIS A 165 1.91 -21.21 2.93
C HIS A 165 1.49 -20.18 3.98
N ASN A 166 0.47 -20.48 4.79
CA ASN A 166 0.07 -19.69 5.94
C ASN A 166 -0.52 -20.63 7.02
N PRO A 167 0.34 -21.22 7.89
CA PRO A 167 -0.08 -22.16 8.95
C PRO A 167 -1.10 -21.58 9.93
N ASN A 168 -1.09 -20.27 10.11
CA ASN A 168 -1.91 -19.56 11.09
C ASN A 168 -3.21 -18.99 10.49
N ALA A 169 -3.44 -19.18 9.19
CA ALA A 169 -4.61 -18.67 8.49
C ALA A 169 -5.90 -19.16 9.16
N ARG A 170 -6.79 -18.21 9.50
CA ARG A 170 -8.14 -18.53 9.96
C ARG A 170 -9.04 -18.69 8.75
N TYR A 171 -9.45 -19.91 8.46
CA TYR A 171 -10.31 -20.22 7.32
C TYR A 171 -11.42 -21.22 7.68
N ILE A 172 -12.52 -21.15 6.93
CA ILE A 172 -13.60 -22.15 6.93
C ILE A 172 -13.78 -22.62 5.48
N LEU A 173 -13.83 -23.94 5.30
CA LEU A 173 -14.12 -24.58 4.03
C LEU A 173 -15.40 -25.42 4.18
N GLN A 174 -16.50 -24.93 3.63
CA GLN A 174 -17.80 -25.59 3.72
C GLN A 174 -18.71 -25.15 2.55
N ASN A 175 -19.63 -26.02 2.12
CA ASN A 175 -20.64 -25.70 1.10
C ASN A 175 -20.05 -25.03 -0.16
N ASN A 176 -18.94 -25.59 -0.67
CA ASN A 176 -18.29 -25.09 -1.88
C ASN A 176 -17.84 -23.63 -1.79
N LYS A 177 -17.44 -23.23 -0.57
CA LYS A 177 -16.88 -21.92 -0.28
C LYS A 177 -15.68 -22.06 0.63
N LEU A 178 -14.66 -21.25 0.33
CA LEU A 178 -13.51 -21.04 1.18
C LEU A 178 -13.57 -19.59 1.66
N SER A 179 -13.81 -19.41 2.95
CA SER A 179 -13.75 -18.09 3.59
C SER A 179 -12.49 -17.99 4.42
N PHE A 180 -11.77 -16.87 4.28
CA PHE A 180 -10.73 -16.42 5.19
C PHE A 180 -11.24 -15.29 6.07
N MET A 181 -10.81 -15.27 7.33
CA MET A 181 -11.03 -14.17 8.25
C MET A 181 -9.68 -13.59 8.63
N LEU A 182 -9.47 -12.34 8.25
CA LEU A 182 -8.27 -11.59 8.54
C LEU A 182 -8.60 -10.56 9.61
N LYS A 183 -7.76 -10.49 10.65
CA LYS A 183 -7.88 -9.41 11.62
C LYS A 183 -7.37 -8.14 10.94
N LYS A 184 -8.21 -7.11 10.88
CA LYS A 184 -7.73 -5.79 10.50
C LYS A 184 -6.64 -5.43 11.48
N VAL A 185 -5.55 -4.91 10.95
CA VAL A 185 -4.68 -4.12 11.81
C VAL A 185 -5.52 -2.91 12.17
N VAL A 186 -6.11 -2.92 13.37
CA VAL A 186 -6.65 -1.70 13.96
C VAL A 186 -5.47 -0.76 13.87
N SER A 187 -5.61 0.31 13.07
CA SER A 187 -4.71 1.43 13.11
C SER A 187 -4.81 2.00 14.53
N ALA A 188 -4.09 1.38 15.47
CA ALA A 188 -3.78 1.93 16.77
C ALA A 188 -2.88 3.11 16.45
N LYS A 189 -3.54 4.26 16.23
CA LYS A 189 -3.00 5.41 15.51
C LYS A 189 -2.68 5.01 14.04
N PRO A 190 -2.54 5.96 13.09
CA PRO A 190 -1.49 5.72 12.12
C PRO A 190 -0.28 5.33 12.98
N LYS A 191 0.50 4.31 12.62
CA LYS A 191 1.91 4.55 12.83
C LYS A 191 2.13 5.87 12.06
N GLU A 192 2.10 7.01 12.77
CA GLU A 192 3.29 7.83 12.80
C GLU A 192 4.35 6.74 12.81
N ILE A 193 4.97 6.54 11.64
CA ILE A 193 6.38 6.24 11.60
C ILE A 193 6.85 6.94 12.86
N VAL A 194 7.26 6.17 13.89
CA VAL A 194 8.01 6.78 14.95
C VAL A 194 9.21 7.23 14.16
N ILE A 195 9.06 8.45 13.65
CA ILE A 195 10.07 9.25 13.09
C ILE A 195 10.82 9.43 14.39
N ASP A 196 11.78 8.55 14.60
CA ASP A 196 12.79 8.70 15.62
C ASP A 196 13.00 10.21 15.76
N GLU A 197 12.94 10.74 16.97
CA GLU A 197 13.15 12.18 17.14
C GLU A 197 14.53 12.59 16.57
N ASN A 198 15.40 11.61 16.28
CA ASN A 198 16.68 11.72 15.57
C ASN A 198 16.64 11.61 14.03
N LEU A 199 15.50 11.32 13.37
CA LEU A 199 15.41 11.37 11.91
C LEU A 199 15.58 12.83 11.45
N ASP A 200 16.43 13.03 10.44
CA ASP A 200 16.71 14.35 9.92
C ASP A 200 15.42 15.01 9.34
N GLU A 201 15.43 16.35 9.28
CA GLU A 201 14.27 17.13 8.83
C GLU A 201 13.92 16.92 7.34
N GLU A 202 14.87 16.45 6.53
CA GLU A 202 14.70 16.15 5.11
C GLU A 202 13.95 14.83 4.91
N THR A 203 14.30 13.78 5.66
CA THR A 203 13.55 12.50 5.68
C THR A 203 12.11 12.70 6.13
N LYS A 204 11.90 13.52 7.18
CA LYS A 204 10.57 13.92 7.67
C LYS A 204 9.76 14.65 6.59
N LYS A 205 10.41 15.51 5.81
CA LYS A 205 9.78 16.27 4.74
C LYS A 205 9.33 15.34 3.63
N CYS A 206 10.18 14.43 3.16
CA CYS A 206 9.86 13.44 2.14
C CYS A 206 8.64 12.57 2.53
N LEU A 207 8.61 12.03 3.76
CA LEU A 207 7.53 11.16 4.24
C LEU A 207 6.18 11.89 4.46
N ARG A 208 6.19 13.21 4.61
CA ARG A 208 4.98 14.02 4.89
C ARG A 208 4.42 14.70 3.64
N MET A 209 5.08 14.57 2.48
CA MET A 209 4.60 15.19 1.26
C MET A 209 3.34 14.49 0.75
N ASN A 210 2.24 15.25 0.77
CA ASN A 210 1.11 14.99 -0.09
C ASN A 210 1.30 15.91 -1.29
N HIS A 211 1.58 15.37 -2.47
CA HIS A 211 1.76 16.15 -3.70
C HIS A 211 0.45 16.92 -3.99
N LYS A 212 0.46 18.21 -3.61
CA LYS A 212 -0.70 19.12 -3.73
C LYS A 212 -0.88 19.60 -5.17
N ASP A 213 0.23 19.69 -5.90
CA ASP A 213 0.30 20.03 -7.30
C ASP A 213 0.68 18.76 -8.06
N LYS A 214 -0.34 18.08 -8.59
CA LYS A 214 -0.14 16.85 -9.38
C LYS A 214 0.34 17.25 -10.76
N ILE A 215 1.52 16.79 -11.14
CA ILE A 215 2.03 16.90 -12.50
C ILE A 215 1.75 15.56 -13.17
N THR A 216 1.00 15.57 -14.28
CA THR A 216 0.77 14.35 -15.06
C THR A 216 2.03 13.98 -15.82
N ALA A 217 2.19 12.70 -16.17
CA ALA A 217 3.32 12.28 -16.99
C ALA A 217 3.35 13.00 -18.35
N GLU A 218 2.20 13.16 -19.01
CA GLU A 218 2.07 13.91 -20.27
C GLU A 218 2.57 15.37 -20.12
N ASP A 219 2.10 16.08 -19.09
CA ASP A 219 2.49 17.48 -18.81
C ASP A 219 3.99 17.62 -18.49
N PHE A 220 4.57 16.61 -17.85
CA PHE A 220 5.99 16.59 -17.50
C PHE A 220 6.85 16.35 -18.74
N ILE A 221 6.49 15.36 -19.55
CA ILE A 221 7.24 15.02 -20.78
C ILE A 221 7.19 16.15 -21.80
N GLU A 222 6.06 16.84 -21.96
CA GLU A 222 5.95 18.01 -22.85
C GLU A 222 6.95 19.13 -22.47
N LYS A 223 7.23 19.28 -21.17
CA LYS A 223 8.14 20.30 -20.63
C LYS A 223 9.58 19.79 -20.47
N THR A 224 9.82 18.50 -20.70
CA THR A 224 11.13 17.89 -20.51
C THR A 224 12.06 18.24 -21.69
N PRO A 225 13.26 18.78 -21.42
CA PRO A 225 14.25 19.05 -22.47
C PRO A 225 14.63 17.79 -23.27
N LEU A 226 14.70 17.92 -24.60
CA LEU A 226 15.01 16.83 -25.53
C LEU A 226 16.36 16.15 -25.25
N ASP A 227 17.33 16.88 -24.71
CA ASP A 227 18.66 16.38 -24.34
C ASP A 227 18.65 15.49 -23.08
N LEU A 228 17.54 15.44 -22.33
CA LEU A 228 17.35 14.50 -21.22
C LEU A 228 16.77 13.16 -21.67
N ILE A 229 16.15 13.08 -22.86
CA ILE A 229 15.52 11.86 -23.38
C ILE A 229 16.56 10.74 -23.54
N ASP A 230 17.71 11.04 -24.16
CA ASP A 230 18.80 10.07 -24.32
C ASP A 230 19.32 9.54 -22.97
N LYS A 231 19.30 10.39 -21.93
CA LYS A 231 19.71 9.99 -20.58
C LYS A 231 18.68 9.09 -19.91
N ILE A 232 17.40 9.38 -20.11
CA ILE A 232 16.28 8.56 -19.61
C ILE A 232 16.26 7.20 -20.29
N GLU A 233 16.50 7.12 -21.60
CA GLU A 233 16.61 5.83 -22.31
C GLU A 233 17.76 4.98 -21.76
N ASN A 234 18.87 5.62 -21.37
CA ASN A 234 20.01 4.94 -20.75
C ASN A 234 19.71 4.38 -19.34
N LEU A 235 18.62 4.81 -18.67
CA LEU A 235 18.22 4.23 -17.39
C LEU A 235 17.87 2.74 -17.52
N GLU A 236 17.32 2.30 -18.66
CA GLU A 236 17.05 0.87 -18.91
C GLU A 236 18.33 0.04 -18.89
N HIS A 237 19.37 0.55 -19.55
CA HIS A 237 20.65 -0.13 -19.59
C HIS A 237 21.28 -0.20 -18.20
N LYS A 238 21.11 0.84 -17.39
CA LYS A 238 21.55 0.87 -15.99
C LYS A 238 20.75 -0.11 -15.13
N GLU A 239 19.43 -0.21 -15.32
CA GLU A 239 18.57 -1.21 -14.67
C GLU A 239 19.10 -2.63 -14.91
N ASP A 240 19.40 -2.98 -16.17
CA ASP A 240 19.98 -4.28 -16.53
C ASP A 240 21.34 -4.55 -15.87
N ILE A 241 22.17 -3.51 -15.68
CA ILE A 241 23.46 -3.64 -15.00
C ILE A 241 23.27 -3.86 -13.51
N ILE A 242 22.34 -3.14 -12.88
CA ILE A 242 22.01 -3.30 -11.45
C ILE A 242 21.44 -4.70 -11.20
N ASP A 243 20.51 -5.16 -12.03
CA ASP A 243 19.92 -6.51 -11.93
C ASP A 243 20.98 -7.62 -12.00
N LYS A 244 21.95 -7.47 -12.90
CA LYS A 244 23.11 -8.37 -12.98
C LYS A 244 23.97 -8.31 -11.72
N ALA A 245 24.21 -7.12 -11.16
CA ALA A 245 24.96 -6.97 -9.91
C ALA A 245 24.23 -7.64 -8.73
N ILE A 246 22.91 -7.49 -8.63
CA ILE A 246 22.07 -8.17 -7.64
C ILE A 246 22.18 -9.70 -7.82
N SER A 247 22.08 -10.19 -9.05
CA SER A 247 22.21 -11.62 -9.36
C SER A 247 23.59 -12.19 -9.01
N ILE A 248 24.65 -11.38 -9.07
CA ILE A 248 26.00 -11.78 -8.63
C ILE A 248 26.05 -11.83 -7.10
N PHE A 249 25.55 -10.79 -6.42
CA PHE A 249 25.48 -10.75 -4.96
C PHE A 249 24.65 -11.89 -4.36
N GLU A 250 23.53 -12.25 -4.98
CA GLU A 250 22.70 -13.39 -4.54
C GLU A 250 23.48 -14.71 -4.55
N LYS A 251 24.39 -14.89 -5.52
CA LYS A 251 25.23 -16.10 -5.64
C LYS A 251 26.45 -16.05 -4.73
N GLU A 252 27.02 -14.86 -4.54
CA GLU A 252 28.22 -14.61 -3.77
C GLU A 252 28.04 -13.32 -2.97
N ALA A 253 27.53 -13.44 -1.74
CA ALA A 253 27.22 -12.30 -0.90
C ALA A 253 28.45 -11.80 -0.15
N THR A 254 29.19 -10.90 -0.79
CA THR A 254 30.31 -10.16 -0.21
C THR A 254 29.97 -8.68 -0.11
N VAL A 255 30.62 -7.99 0.82
CA VAL A 255 30.50 -6.53 0.95
C VAL A 255 30.97 -5.83 -0.33
N GLU A 256 31.97 -6.38 -1.02
CA GLU A 256 32.42 -5.89 -2.33
C GLU A 256 31.30 -5.95 -3.38
N ASN A 257 30.58 -7.06 -3.48
CA ASN A 257 29.47 -7.20 -4.41
C ASN A 257 28.30 -6.27 -4.04
N LEU A 258 28.07 -6.04 -2.74
CA LEU A 258 27.08 -5.08 -2.27
C LEU A 258 27.45 -3.63 -2.62
N LYS A 259 28.73 -3.27 -2.47
CA LYS A 259 29.27 -1.96 -2.88
C LYS A 259 29.16 -1.75 -4.39
N VAL A 260 29.26 -2.79 -5.20
CA VAL A 260 28.99 -2.70 -6.64
C VAL A 260 27.54 -2.32 -6.88
N ILE A 261 26.57 -2.93 -6.20
CA ILE A 261 25.15 -2.57 -6.32
C ILE A 261 24.93 -1.11 -5.93
N SER A 262 25.45 -0.71 -4.76
CA SER A 262 25.39 0.67 -4.26
C SER A 262 25.96 1.68 -5.26
N LEU A 263 27.15 1.40 -5.83
CA LEU A 263 27.74 2.24 -6.87
C LEU A 263 26.84 2.36 -8.11
N LYS A 264 26.22 1.26 -8.57
CA LYS A 264 25.35 1.28 -9.74
C LYS A 264 24.02 1.98 -9.50
N LEU A 265 23.48 1.89 -8.30
CA LEU A 265 22.32 2.68 -7.88
C LEU A 265 22.64 4.19 -7.84
N ARG A 266 23.84 4.59 -7.39
CA ARG A 266 24.27 5.99 -7.46
C ARG A 266 24.39 6.50 -8.89
N GLU A 267 24.99 5.71 -9.78
CA GLU A 267 25.07 6.03 -11.21
C GLU A 267 23.68 6.14 -11.88
N TYR A 268 22.67 5.45 -11.36
CA TYR A 268 21.27 5.59 -11.77
C TYR A 268 20.67 6.88 -11.20
N ASN A 269 20.94 7.15 -9.92
CA ASN A 269 20.45 8.33 -9.22
C ASN A 269 20.98 9.65 -9.81
N GLU A 270 22.22 9.68 -10.29
CA GLU A 270 22.79 10.85 -10.97
C GLU A 270 21.94 11.29 -12.17
N VAL A 271 21.33 10.35 -12.89
CA VAL A 271 20.43 10.66 -14.00
C VAL A 271 19.11 11.22 -13.48
N ILE A 272 18.52 10.60 -12.45
CA ILE A 272 17.27 11.09 -11.82
C ILE A 272 17.46 12.52 -11.32
N TYR A 273 18.58 12.81 -10.67
CA TYR A 273 18.89 14.13 -10.14
C TYR A 273 18.94 15.19 -11.25
N THR A 274 19.34 14.84 -12.48
CA THR A 274 19.36 15.79 -13.60
C THR A 274 17.98 16.19 -14.12
N LEU A 275 16.93 15.48 -13.71
CA LEU A 275 15.55 15.74 -14.13
C LEU A 275 14.86 16.82 -13.27
N ASN A 276 15.48 17.28 -12.18
CA ASN A 276 15.07 18.35 -11.25
C ASN A 276 13.72 18.17 -10.51
N GLU A 277 12.78 17.39 -11.04
CA GLU A 277 11.47 17.15 -10.40
C GLU A 277 11.50 15.96 -9.43
N PHE A 278 12.62 15.23 -9.32
CA PHE A 278 12.67 13.96 -8.57
C PHE A 278 13.62 13.97 -7.36
N ASP A 279 13.76 15.12 -6.69
CA ASP A 279 14.64 15.28 -5.52
C ASP A 279 14.35 14.24 -4.41
N HIS A 280 13.07 13.94 -4.17
CA HIS A 280 12.66 12.98 -3.11
C HIS A 280 12.95 11.53 -3.49
N LEU A 281 12.73 11.18 -4.76
CA LEU A 281 13.13 9.89 -5.28
C LEU A 281 14.65 9.73 -5.21
N SER A 282 15.38 10.78 -5.59
CA SER A 282 16.84 10.80 -5.48
C SER A 282 17.35 10.70 -4.05
N PHE A 283 16.65 11.31 -3.11
CA PHE A 283 16.93 11.18 -1.69
C PHE A 283 16.76 9.73 -1.23
N ALA A 284 15.63 9.09 -1.54
CA ALA A 284 15.36 7.71 -1.15
C ALA A 284 16.39 6.71 -1.67
N ILE A 285 16.84 6.89 -2.92
CA ILE A 285 17.89 6.03 -3.52
C ILE A 285 19.23 6.27 -2.81
N ASN A 286 19.59 7.51 -2.49
CA ASN A 286 20.82 7.80 -1.75
C ASN A 286 20.80 7.22 -0.35
N SER A 287 19.69 7.33 0.39
CA SER A 287 19.55 6.71 1.72
C SER A 287 19.76 5.20 1.66
N LEU A 288 19.21 4.54 0.63
CA LEU A 288 19.48 3.11 0.41
C LEU A 288 20.97 2.87 0.18
N CYS A 289 21.63 3.66 -0.68
CA CYS A 289 23.06 3.46 -0.98
C CYS A 289 23.95 3.66 0.26
N GLU A 290 23.62 4.64 1.12
CA GLU A 290 24.30 4.86 2.41
C GLU A 290 24.13 3.64 3.31
N PHE A 291 22.90 3.14 3.47
CA PHE A 291 22.64 1.92 4.22
C PHE A 291 23.42 0.71 3.68
N LEU A 292 23.46 0.51 2.36
CA LEU A 292 24.20 -0.60 1.74
C LEU A 292 25.70 -0.51 1.97
N ASP A 293 26.25 0.71 2.01
CA ASP A 293 27.68 0.94 2.25
C ASP A 293 28.07 0.70 3.71
N ASP A 294 27.14 0.93 4.64
CA ASP A 294 27.34 0.74 6.08
C ASP A 294 27.20 -0.73 6.52
N LEU A 295 26.71 -1.61 5.64
CA LEU A 295 26.60 -3.04 5.95
C LEU A 295 27.97 -3.73 5.99
N THR A 296 28.18 -4.49 7.06
CA THR A 296 29.38 -5.29 7.32
C THR A 296 29.14 -6.78 7.09
N GLU A 297 30.20 -7.57 6.88
CA GLU A 297 30.10 -9.00 6.55
C GLU A 297 29.31 -9.81 7.60
N ASP A 298 29.42 -9.45 8.88
CA ASP A 298 28.71 -10.11 9.98
C ASP A 298 27.19 -9.96 9.89
N LYS A 299 26.69 -8.93 9.21
CA LYS A 299 25.25 -8.70 8.99
C LYS A 299 24.68 -9.48 7.81
N LEU A 300 25.53 -10.06 6.95
CA LEU A 300 25.13 -10.81 5.75
C LEU A 300 24.83 -12.29 6.05
N THR A 301 23.99 -12.55 7.05
CA THR A 301 23.52 -13.90 7.38
C THR A 301 22.59 -14.46 6.29
N GLU A 302 22.42 -15.78 6.19
CA GLU A 302 21.60 -16.40 5.13
C GLU A 302 20.14 -15.89 5.12
N ASN A 303 19.57 -15.60 6.31
CA ASN A 303 18.22 -15.05 6.43
C ASN A 303 18.15 -13.60 5.93
N ASN A 304 19.15 -12.79 6.27
CA ASN A 304 19.23 -11.39 5.88
C ASN A 304 19.55 -11.20 4.41
N LEU A 305 20.39 -12.05 3.86
CA LEU A 305 20.77 -12.06 2.45
C LEU A 305 19.54 -12.23 1.56
N LYS A 306 18.67 -13.20 1.87
CA LYS A 306 17.42 -13.43 1.12
C LYS A 306 16.48 -12.23 1.21
N LYS A 307 16.31 -11.65 2.39
CA LYS A 307 15.48 -10.44 2.59
C LYS A 307 16.05 -9.24 1.83
N LEU A 308 17.35 -8.98 1.96
CA LEU A 308 18.04 -7.86 1.32
C LEU A 308 17.99 -7.97 -0.20
N THR A 309 18.30 -9.14 -0.75
CA THR A 309 18.23 -9.40 -2.19
C THR A 309 16.81 -9.19 -2.70
N PHE A 310 15.80 -9.73 -2.02
CA PHE A 310 14.40 -9.53 -2.38
C PHE A 310 14.01 -8.05 -2.37
N LEU A 311 14.41 -7.31 -1.33
CA LEU A 311 14.04 -5.90 -1.16
C LEU A 311 14.74 -4.99 -2.19
N ILE A 312 16.03 -5.18 -2.44
CA ILE A 312 16.76 -4.42 -3.48
C ILE A 312 16.17 -4.73 -4.87
N SER A 313 15.85 -5.99 -5.16
CA SER A 313 15.17 -6.36 -6.41
C SER A 313 13.77 -5.72 -6.52
N SER A 314 13.01 -5.66 -5.42
CA SER A 314 11.71 -4.97 -5.41
C SER A 314 11.86 -3.49 -5.73
N ILE A 315 12.83 -2.82 -5.11
CA ILE A 315 13.15 -1.41 -5.37
C ILE A 315 13.54 -1.18 -6.83
N LEU A 316 14.39 -2.05 -7.40
CA LEU A 316 14.76 -1.95 -8.81
C LEU A 316 13.54 -2.13 -9.74
N ASN A 317 12.64 -3.04 -9.42
CA ASN A 317 11.40 -3.23 -10.17
C ASN A 317 10.48 -2.01 -10.09
N ASP A 318 10.35 -1.41 -8.90
CA ASP A 318 9.57 -0.20 -8.71
C ASP A 318 10.15 0.97 -9.51
N LEU A 319 11.48 1.14 -9.54
CA LEU A 319 12.17 2.14 -10.37
C LEU A 319 11.97 1.88 -11.87
N SER A 320 12.05 0.62 -12.33
CA SER A 320 11.78 0.28 -13.74
C SER A 320 10.32 0.57 -14.12
N SER A 321 9.38 0.28 -13.21
CA SER A 321 7.96 0.57 -13.38
C SER A 321 7.71 2.08 -13.42
N TRP A 322 8.34 2.85 -12.54
CA TRP A 322 8.33 4.31 -12.54
C TRP A 322 8.82 4.89 -13.86
N ARG A 323 9.98 4.43 -14.35
CA ARG A 323 10.52 4.88 -15.63
C ARG A 323 9.54 4.62 -16.76
N LYS A 324 9.01 3.39 -16.85
CA LYS A 324 8.05 3.01 -17.90
C LYS A 324 6.77 3.84 -17.81
N THR A 325 6.22 4.01 -16.61
CA THR A 325 4.95 4.69 -16.40
C THR A 325 5.01 6.18 -16.72
N ILE A 326 6.13 6.84 -16.41
CA ILE A 326 6.30 8.28 -16.64
C ILE A 326 6.79 8.59 -18.04
N PHE A 327 7.82 7.87 -18.53
CA PHE A 327 8.52 8.26 -19.75
C PHE A 327 8.08 7.49 -21.00
N ILE A 328 7.53 6.28 -20.84
CA ILE A 328 7.16 5.42 -21.97
C ILE A 328 5.64 5.41 -22.18
N THR A 329 4.87 4.98 -21.18
CA THR A 329 3.41 4.85 -21.30
C THR A 329 2.68 6.15 -20.99
N GLN A 330 3.27 7.01 -20.15
CA GLN A 330 2.72 8.30 -19.73
C GLN A 330 1.35 8.20 -19.05
N GLU A 331 1.08 7.09 -18.37
CA GLU A 331 -0.26 6.76 -17.84
C GLU A 331 -0.54 7.36 -16.45
N THR A 332 0.47 7.86 -15.74
CA THR A 332 0.28 8.39 -14.38
C THR A 332 -0.24 9.82 -14.36
N GLN A 333 -1.22 10.06 -13.48
CA GLN A 333 -1.73 11.40 -13.18
C GLN A 333 -0.84 12.19 -12.20
N ASP A 334 0.16 11.54 -11.60
CA ASP A 334 1.07 12.13 -10.64
C ASP A 334 2.46 11.49 -10.80
N ILE A 335 3.44 12.25 -11.31
CA ILE A 335 4.81 11.75 -11.52
C ILE A 335 5.52 11.38 -10.20
N HIS A 336 5.05 11.88 -9.06
CA HIS A 336 5.67 11.63 -7.75
C HIS A 336 5.02 10.48 -6.97
N TYR A 337 4.17 9.68 -7.62
CA TYR A 337 3.42 8.61 -6.94
C TYR A 337 4.30 7.60 -6.19
N LEU A 338 5.58 7.46 -6.58
CA LEU A 338 6.51 6.50 -6.00
C LEU A 338 7.32 7.06 -4.81
N ASP A 339 7.47 8.39 -4.68
CA ASP A 339 8.43 9.04 -3.77
C ASP A 339 8.29 8.57 -2.32
N SER A 340 7.06 8.58 -1.79
CA SER A 340 6.79 8.20 -0.40
C SER A 340 6.88 6.70 -0.16
N SER A 341 6.41 5.88 -1.12
CA SER A 341 6.44 4.42 -1.00
C SER A 341 7.85 3.87 -1.11
N LEU A 342 8.70 4.44 -1.97
CA LEU A 342 10.08 3.99 -2.12
C LEU A 342 10.91 4.29 -0.87
N LEU A 343 10.81 5.52 -0.35
CA LEU A 343 11.50 5.89 0.89
C LEU A 343 11.05 5.01 2.07
N SER A 344 9.75 4.70 2.14
CA SER A 344 9.23 3.77 3.15
C SER A 344 9.88 2.38 3.03
N SER A 345 10.03 1.86 1.81
CA SER A 345 10.74 0.59 1.57
C SER A 345 12.20 0.66 2.01
N CYS A 346 12.92 1.76 1.72
CA CYS A 346 14.30 1.96 2.17
C CYS A 346 14.41 1.95 3.71
N LEU A 347 13.54 2.69 4.40
CA LEU A 347 13.54 2.75 5.88
C LEU A 347 13.19 1.40 6.52
N GLN A 348 12.27 0.65 5.92
CA GLN A 348 11.92 -0.69 6.40
C GLN A 348 13.13 -1.64 6.34
N ILE A 349 13.94 -1.57 5.28
CA ILE A 349 15.18 -2.34 5.17
C ILE A 349 16.11 -1.96 6.32
N GLU A 350 16.35 -0.66 6.55
CA GLU A 350 17.21 -0.22 7.65
C GLU A 350 16.75 -0.72 9.01
N MET A 351 15.44 -0.67 9.29
CA MET A 351 14.89 -1.10 10.57
C MET A 351 15.07 -2.60 10.80
N ILE A 352 14.85 -3.44 9.78
CA ILE A 352 15.06 -4.89 9.87
C ILE A 352 16.50 -5.21 10.28
N PHE A 353 17.48 -4.48 9.72
CA PHE A 353 18.90 -4.69 9.99
C PHE A 353 19.38 -4.05 11.29
N LYS A 354 18.70 -2.99 11.77
CA LYS A 354 18.95 -2.37 13.08
C LYS A 354 18.39 -3.23 14.23
N GLU A 355 17.19 -3.79 14.11
CA GLU A 355 16.54 -4.62 15.15
C GLU A 355 17.27 -5.96 15.41
N GLU A 356 17.85 -6.58 14.37
CA GLU A 356 18.67 -7.78 14.55
C GLU A 356 19.99 -7.52 15.31
N SER A 357 20.42 -6.27 15.45
CA SER A 357 21.54 -5.90 16.35
C SER A 357 21.12 -5.85 17.82
N ALA A 358 19.87 -5.50 18.10
CA ALA A 358 19.38 -5.27 19.47
C ALA A 358 18.94 -6.58 20.15
N ASN A 359 18.50 -7.57 19.36
CA ASN A 359 18.07 -8.88 19.89
C ASN A 359 19.22 -9.78 20.36
N ASP A 360 20.48 -9.42 20.11
CA ASP A 360 21.65 -10.14 20.63
C ASP A 360 22.16 -9.57 21.99
N GLU A 361 21.68 -8.40 22.44
CA GLU A 361 22.14 -7.77 23.69
C GLU A 361 21.13 -7.80 24.86
N ASP A 362 19.84 -8.02 24.63
CA ASP A 362 18.82 -8.07 25.71
C ASP A 362 18.20 -9.46 25.86
N GLU A 363 19.01 -10.42 26.30
CA GLU A 363 18.53 -11.62 27.00
C GLU A 363 17.96 -11.18 28.37
N ILE A 364 16.71 -10.70 28.39
CA ILE A 364 15.96 -10.48 29.63
C ILE A 364 14.78 -11.44 29.67
N GLU A 365 14.97 -12.53 30.42
CA GLU A 365 13.91 -13.38 30.97
C GLU A 365 12.83 -12.52 31.62
N LEU A 366 11.56 -12.72 31.24
CA LEU A 366 10.43 -12.37 32.10
C LEU A 366 9.42 -13.52 32.10
N PHE A 367 9.27 -14.06 33.32
CA PHE A 367 8.50 -15.22 33.79
C PHE A 367 7.09 -15.40 33.22
#